data_AF-A0AAD3HIW2-F1
#
_entry.id   AF-A0AAD3HIW2-F1
#
_cell.length_a   1.000
_cell.length_b   1.000
_cell.length_c   1.000
_cell.angle_alpha   90.00
_cell.angle_beta   90.00
_cell.angle_gamma   90.00
#
_symmetry.space_group_name_H-M   'P 1'
#
loop_
_entity.id
_entity.type
_entity.pdbx_description
1 polymer ?
#
loop_
_entity_poly.entity_id
_entity_poly.type
_entity_poly.pdbx_seq_one_letter_code
_entity_poly.pdbx_strand_id
1 'polypeptide(L)'
;MAYATPDHWETFYSTSTTGEDIDWLCQYSTLRKFVLHYIRQLEPPLPSILLLGPGLSTFAEDLYDRGYTTIVVVDSSAAAAEAHRRRAEQPPRHGLVVVQRDVSEPEWPEVDAQGLRFGIVVDKGLIDCLLTARDGMDRAARAISNVWARMATPGVWLSVSHSPPADRRDLYTQAAAVEAGASSVYWHDFQVKRVLLPALEYSATTAVPGAEVLQDINLSDLAPKPGEGDELRRLMQQGQGQQGQEQQQQPPKQPQLLEYQPAARYQARVLEGLREAGGGRHEAAADEDPMADFRDDVAYIYFMIK
;
A
#
# COMPACT_ATOMS: atom_id res chain seq x y z
N MET A 1 -13.72 6.07 -1.44
CA MET A 1 -14.56 5.07 -0.75
C MET A 1 -14.69 3.77 -1.51
N ALA A 2 -14.81 3.75 -2.85
CA ALA A 2 -15.02 2.49 -3.59
C ALA A 2 -13.81 1.53 -3.52
N TYR A 3 -12.58 2.01 -3.72
CA TYR A 3 -11.39 1.13 -3.84
C TYR A 3 -11.01 0.35 -2.57
N ALA A 4 -11.51 0.73 -1.40
CA ALA A 4 -11.20 -0.01 -0.17
C ALA A 4 -12.14 -1.19 0.08
N THR A 5 -13.23 -1.33 -0.70
CA THR A 5 -14.20 -2.40 -0.48
C THR A 5 -13.90 -3.60 -1.39
N PRO A 6 -13.96 -4.83 -0.86
CA PRO A 6 -13.86 -6.03 -1.69
C PRO A 6 -14.89 -6.04 -2.81
N ASP A 7 -16.12 -5.58 -2.56
CA ASP A 7 -17.22 -5.54 -3.54
C ASP A 7 -16.89 -4.69 -4.78
N HIS A 8 -16.13 -3.61 -4.63
CA HIS A 8 -15.73 -2.78 -5.76
C HIS A 8 -14.82 -3.56 -6.70
N TRP A 9 -13.77 -4.18 -6.15
CA TRP A 9 -12.82 -4.99 -6.91
C TRP A 9 -13.47 -6.26 -7.44
N GLU A 10 -14.37 -6.89 -6.67
CA GLU A 10 -15.15 -8.03 -7.13
C GLU A 10 -15.98 -7.68 -8.36
N THR A 11 -16.68 -6.55 -8.33
CA THR A 11 -17.46 -6.07 -9.48
C THR A 11 -16.54 -5.77 -10.66
N PHE A 12 -15.43 -5.08 -10.42
CA PHE A 12 -14.48 -4.71 -11.45
C PHE A 12 -13.86 -5.95 -12.13
N TYR A 13 -13.36 -6.91 -11.37
CA TYR A 13 -12.75 -8.13 -11.91
C TYR A 13 -13.76 -9.11 -12.49
N SER A 14 -15.00 -9.16 -11.97
CA SER A 14 -16.05 -10.01 -12.55
C SER A 14 -16.58 -9.51 -13.89
N THR A 15 -16.49 -8.20 -14.14
CA THR A 15 -16.96 -7.56 -15.38
C THR A 15 -15.84 -7.31 -16.38
N SER A 16 -14.58 -7.37 -15.94
CA SER A 16 -13.42 -7.37 -16.82
C SER A 16 -13.46 -8.63 -17.69
N THR A 17 -13.37 -8.45 -19.01
CA THR A 17 -13.51 -9.54 -19.98
C THR A 17 -12.46 -10.61 -19.69
N THR A 18 -12.88 -11.88 -19.65
CA THR A 18 -11.98 -13.03 -19.49
C THR A 18 -10.87 -12.99 -20.54
N GLY A 19 -9.64 -12.65 -20.14
CA GLY A 19 -8.45 -12.66 -20.99
C GLY A 19 -7.54 -11.44 -20.89
N GLU A 20 -7.95 -10.36 -20.24
CA GLU A 20 -7.10 -9.17 -20.07
C GLU A 20 -6.36 -9.22 -18.72
N ASP A 21 -5.02 -9.28 -18.78
CA ASP A 21 -4.17 -9.14 -17.60
C ASP A 21 -4.15 -7.66 -17.17
N ILE A 22 -4.64 -7.39 -15.95
CA ILE A 22 -4.68 -6.04 -15.36
C ILE A 22 -3.52 -5.90 -14.39
N ASP A 23 -2.60 -4.98 -14.68
CA ASP A 23 -1.40 -4.77 -13.90
C ASP A 23 -1.20 -3.29 -13.58
N TRP A 24 -1.21 -2.95 -12.29
CA TRP A 24 -1.15 -1.58 -11.80
C TRP A 24 0.25 -1.15 -11.37
N LEU A 25 0.52 0.16 -11.50
CA LEU A 25 1.68 0.91 -11.03
C LEU A 25 3.00 0.59 -11.74
N CYS A 26 3.61 -0.55 -11.40
CA CYS A 26 4.99 -0.85 -11.74
C CYS A 26 5.06 -2.18 -12.47
N GLN A 27 5.76 -2.20 -13.60
CA GLN A 27 5.89 -3.37 -14.45
C GLN A 27 6.56 -4.53 -13.71
N TYR A 28 6.10 -5.75 -14.04
CA TYR A 28 6.77 -6.99 -13.66
C TYR A 28 8.30 -6.93 -13.85
N SER A 29 8.75 -6.40 -14.99
CA SER A 29 10.17 -6.36 -15.36
C SER A 29 11.03 -5.55 -14.38
N THR A 30 10.47 -4.53 -13.75
CA THR A 30 11.15 -3.67 -12.78
C THR A 30 11.15 -4.29 -11.40
N LEU A 31 9.99 -4.65 -10.86
CA LEU A 31 9.91 -5.24 -9.52
C LEU A 31 10.62 -6.59 -9.44
N ARG A 32 10.57 -7.40 -10.50
CA ARG A 32 11.30 -8.66 -10.57
C ARG A 32 12.77 -8.46 -10.26
N LYS A 33 13.43 -7.42 -10.78
CA LYS A 33 14.87 -7.19 -10.54
C LYS A 33 15.18 -7.09 -9.05
N PHE A 34 14.30 -6.45 -8.28
CA PHE A 34 14.43 -6.33 -6.83
C PHE A 34 14.11 -7.65 -6.11
N VAL A 35 13.03 -8.33 -6.49
CA VAL A 35 12.71 -9.67 -5.97
C VAL A 35 13.92 -10.60 -6.16
N LEU A 36 14.50 -10.66 -7.36
CA LEU A 36 15.71 -11.44 -7.66
C LEU A 36 16.91 -11.05 -6.79
N HIS A 37 17.11 -9.75 -6.57
CA HIS A 37 18.21 -9.23 -5.77
C HIS A 37 18.11 -9.71 -4.32
N TYR A 38 16.92 -9.67 -3.72
CA TYR A 38 16.72 -10.12 -2.34
C TYR A 38 16.68 -11.64 -2.20
N ILE A 39 16.10 -12.38 -3.15
CA ILE A 39 16.13 -13.86 -3.11
C ILE A 39 17.57 -14.37 -3.06
N ARG A 40 18.49 -13.76 -3.82
CA ARG A 40 19.91 -14.14 -3.85
C ARG A 40 20.65 -13.90 -2.53
N GLN A 41 20.06 -13.15 -1.61
CA GLN A 41 20.63 -12.87 -0.28
C GLN A 41 20.06 -13.76 0.81
N LEU A 42 19.03 -14.56 0.50
CA LEU A 42 18.41 -15.47 1.45
C LEU A 42 19.08 -16.85 1.38
N GLU A 43 19.26 -17.46 2.55
CA GLU A 43 19.84 -18.80 2.67
C GLU A 43 18.77 -19.89 2.50
N PRO A 44 19.10 -21.05 1.90
CA PRO A 44 18.19 -22.19 1.85
C PRO A 44 17.86 -22.78 3.23
N PRO A 45 16.63 -23.30 3.44
CA PRO A 45 15.51 -23.31 2.50
C PRO A 45 14.95 -21.91 2.29
N LEU A 46 14.72 -21.54 1.02
CA LEU A 46 14.23 -20.21 0.69
C LEU A 46 12.80 -20.04 1.22
N PRO A 47 12.51 -18.97 1.99
CA PRO A 47 11.15 -18.68 2.42
C PRO A 47 10.26 -18.28 1.23
N SER A 48 8.95 -18.48 1.37
CA SER A 48 7.99 -18.11 0.32
C SER A 48 7.94 -16.60 0.02
N ILE A 49 7.51 -16.29 -1.20
CA ILE A 49 7.13 -14.94 -1.64
C ILE A 49 5.65 -14.74 -1.32
N LEU A 50 5.30 -13.62 -0.71
CA LEU A 50 3.94 -13.21 -0.42
C LEU A 50 3.53 -12.05 -1.33
N LEU A 51 2.48 -12.24 -2.13
CA LEU A 51 1.92 -11.22 -3.00
C LEU A 51 0.56 -10.78 -2.45
N LEU A 52 0.44 -9.49 -2.15
CA LEU A 52 -0.72 -8.91 -1.48
C LEU A 52 -1.50 -8.03 -2.44
N GLY A 53 -2.79 -8.32 -2.60
CA GLY A 53 -3.69 -7.63 -3.51
C GLY A 53 -3.20 -7.58 -4.96
N PRO A 54 -2.71 -8.67 -5.57
CA PRO A 54 -2.24 -8.63 -6.96
C PRO A 54 -3.37 -8.39 -7.98
N GLY A 55 -4.65 -8.55 -7.61
CA GLY A 55 -5.76 -8.44 -8.54
C GLY A 55 -5.68 -9.49 -9.64
N LEU A 56 -5.75 -9.07 -10.90
CA LEU A 56 -5.60 -9.95 -12.07
C LEU A 56 -4.18 -9.99 -12.63
N SER A 57 -3.21 -9.34 -11.99
CA SER A 57 -1.81 -9.33 -12.42
C SER A 57 -1.24 -10.75 -12.51
N THR A 58 -0.48 -11.07 -13.57
CA THR A 58 0.20 -12.37 -13.74
C THR A 58 1.49 -12.50 -12.93
N PHE A 59 1.79 -11.52 -12.06
CA PHE A 59 3.07 -11.44 -11.36
C PHE A 59 3.44 -12.73 -10.60
N ALA A 60 2.45 -13.41 -10.02
CA ALA A 60 2.63 -14.67 -9.30
C ALA A 60 3.05 -15.80 -10.24
N GLU A 61 2.30 -15.97 -11.33
CA GLU A 61 2.51 -16.99 -12.35
C GLU A 61 3.84 -16.78 -13.07
N ASP A 62 4.14 -15.55 -13.47
CA ASP A 62 5.38 -15.20 -14.16
C ASP A 62 6.61 -15.40 -13.26
N LEU A 63 6.51 -15.16 -11.95
CA LEU A 63 7.56 -15.53 -10.99
C LEU A 63 7.70 -17.05 -10.91
N TYR A 64 6.58 -17.78 -10.77
CA TYR A 64 6.58 -19.23 -10.66
C TYR A 64 7.24 -19.89 -11.87
N ASP A 65 6.87 -19.49 -13.08
CA ASP A 65 7.36 -20.05 -14.33
C ASP A 65 8.86 -19.76 -14.57
N ARG A 66 9.43 -18.83 -13.81
CA ARG A 66 10.87 -18.54 -13.79
C ARG A 66 11.64 -19.26 -12.67
N GLY A 67 10.98 -20.15 -11.93
CA GLY A 67 11.59 -21.01 -10.92
C GLY A 67 11.32 -20.61 -9.47
N TYR A 68 10.48 -19.59 -9.21
CA TYR A 68 10.10 -19.21 -7.85
C TYR A 68 8.86 -19.98 -7.42
N THR A 69 9.07 -21.21 -6.97
CA THR A 69 7.96 -22.17 -6.85
C THR A 69 7.21 -22.15 -5.53
N THR A 70 7.53 -21.24 -4.60
CA THR A 70 6.87 -21.11 -3.29
C THR A 70 6.31 -19.69 -3.15
N ILE A 71 5.06 -19.52 -3.56
CA ILE A 71 4.38 -18.22 -3.65
C ILE A 71 3.01 -18.33 -2.98
N VAL A 72 2.69 -17.34 -2.14
CA VAL A 72 1.36 -17.16 -1.57
C VAL A 72 0.76 -15.87 -2.10
N VAL A 73 -0.44 -15.96 -2.66
CA VAL A 73 -1.26 -14.82 -3.08
C VAL A 73 -2.34 -14.60 -2.04
N VAL A 74 -2.52 -13.35 -1.59
CA VAL A 74 -3.64 -12.94 -0.74
C VAL A 74 -4.39 -11.81 -1.44
N ASP A 75 -5.67 -12.02 -1.74
CA ASP A 75 -6.53 -11.00 -2.34
C ASP A 75 -7.93 -11.01 -1.69
N SER A 76 -8.55 -9.85 -1.54
CA SER A 76 -9.90 -9.76 -0.98
C SER A 76 -11.01 -10.14 -1.97
N SER A 77 -10.76 -10.01 -3.28
CA SER A 77 -11.73 -10.36 -4.32
C SER A 77 -11.74 -11.87 -4.57
N ALA A 78 -12.95 -12.43 -4.60
CA ALA A 78 -13.18 -13.82 -4.99
C ALA A 78 -12.83 -14.05 -6.46
N ALA A 79 -13.21 -13.13 -7.35
CA ALA A 79 -12.90 -13.19 -8.77
C ALA A 79 -11.38 -13.20 -9.04
N ALA A 80 -10.63 -12.32 -8.38
CA ALA A 80 -9.16 -12.30 -8.49
C ALA A 80 -8.51 -13.57 -7.95
N ALA A 81 -8.91 -14.01 -6.75
CA ALA A 81 -8.42 -15.24 -6.15
C ALA A 81 -8.72 -16.46 -7.05
N GLU A 82 -9.92 -16.53 -7.62
CA GLU A 82 -10.31 -17.61 -8.53
C GLU A 82 -9.53 -17.59 -9.84
N ALA A 83 -9.24 -16.41 -10.39
CA ALA A 83 -8.38 -16.29 -11.57
C ALA A 83 -6.98 -16.87 -11.31
N HIS A 84 -6.37 -16.53 -10.18
CA HIS A 84 -5.08 -17.10 -9.78
C HIS A 84 -5.14 -18.62 -9.54
N ARG A 85 -6.21 -19.14 -8.90
CA ARG A 85 -6.39 -20.59 -8.73
C ARG A 85 -6.45 -21.32 -10.07
N ARG A 86 -7.27 -20.81 -11.01
CA ARG A 86 -7.37 -21.38 -12.36
C ARG A 86 -6.05 -21.34 -13.10
N ARG A 87 -5.33 -20.21 -13.03
CA ARG A 87 -3.99 -20.11 -13.62
C ARG A 87 -3.04 -21.13 -12.98
N ALA A 88 -3.11 -21.36 -11.67
CA ALA A 88 -2.28 -22.35 -10.99
C ALA A 88 -2.58 -23.81 -11.36
N GLU A 89 -3.71 -24.13 -12.00
CA GLU A 89 -4.05 -25.50 -12.40
C GLU A 89 -3.36 -25.96 -13.69
N GLN A 90 -3.11 -25.05 -14.64
CA GLN A 90 -2.60 -25.40 -15.98
C GLN A 90 -1.60 -24.34 -16.53
N PRO A 91 -0.29 -24.66 -16.62
CA PRO A 91 0.34 -25.87 -16.07
C PRO A 91 0.23 -25.91 -14.53
N PRO A 92 0.28 -27.10 -13.89
CA PRO A 92 0.20 -27.20 -12.44
C PRO A 92 1.31 -26.42 -11.72
N ARG A 93 0.93 -25.44 -10.90
CA ARG A 93 1.81 -24.63 -10.04
C ARG A 93 1.59 -24.99 -8.57
N HIS A 94 1.99 -26.21 -8.18
CA HIS A 94 1.68 -26.79 -6.86
C HIS A 94 2.12 -25.98 -5.64
N GLY A 95 3.13 -25.12 -5.77
CA GLY A 95 3.57 -24.23 -4.70
C GLY A 95 3.07 -22.78 -4.82
N LEU A 96 2.13 -22.51 -5.73
CA LEU A 96 1.37 -21.27 -5.77
C LEU A 96 0.07 -21.48 -4.98
N VAL A 97 0.00 -20.90 -3.78
CA VAL A 97 -1.15 -20.98 -2.87
C VAL A 97 -1.94 -19.69 -2.94
N VAL A 98 -3.26 -19.77 -3.05
CA VAL A 98 -4.13 -18.59 -3.14
C VAL A 98 -5.07 -18.54 -1.96
N VAL A 99 -5.08 -17.41 -1.26
CA VAL A 99 -5.90 -17.14 -0.08
C VAL A 99 -6.82 -15.94 -0.37
N GLN A 100 -8.12 -16.14 -0.23
CA GLN A 100 -9.08 -15.04 -0.36
C GLN A 100 -9.34 -14.40 1.01
N ARG A 101 -8.69 -13.27 1.29
CA ARG A 101 -8.80 -12.53 2.56
C ARG A 101 -8.48 -11.05 2.40
N ASP A 102 -9.06 -10.23 3.27
CA ASP A 102 -8.60 -8.85 3.48
C ASP A 102 -7.31 -8.87 4.33
N VAL A 103 -6.27 -8.21 3.86
CA VAL A 103 -4.95 -8.18 4.54
C VAL A 103 -5.01 -7.45 5.88
N SER A 104 -5.98 -6.55 6.07
CA SER A 104 -6.23 -5.89 7.36
C SER A 104 -6.88 -6.80 8.40
N GLU A 105 -7.41 -7.96 7.99
CA GLU A 105 -7.86 -9.00 8.91
C GLU A 105 -6.70 -9.92 9.32
N PRO A 106 -6.65 -10.42 10.56
CA PRO A 106 -5.56 -11.27 11.02
C PRO A 106 -5.67 -12.72 10.55
N GLU A 107 -6.72 -13.11 9.83
CA GLU A 107 -7.10 -14.51 9.59
C GLU A 107 -6.62 -15.05 8.23
N TRP A 108 -5.30 -15.04 8.04
CA TRP A 108 -4.60 -15.65 6.90
C TRP A 108 -3.27 -16.27 7.34
N PRO A 109 -2.69 -17.22 6.58
CA PRO A 109 -1.58 -18.06 7.05
C PRO A 109 -0.42 -17.27 7.66
N GLU A 110 0.03 -17.67 8.85
CA GLU A 110 1.20 -17.05 9.50
C GLU A 110 2.53 -17.45 8.86
N VAL A 111 2.53 -18.62 8.25
CA VAL A 111 3.64 -19.30 7.60
C VAL A 111 3.13 -19.95 6.31
N ASP A 112 4.05 -20.24 5.40
CA ASP A 112 3.76 -20.96 4.16
C ASP A 112 3.50 -22.46 4.38
N ALA A 113 3.30 -23.20 3.28
CA ALA A 113 3.07 -24.64 3.30
C ALA A 113 4.25 -25.45 3.89
N GLN A 114 5.43 -24.84 4.00
CA GLN A 114 6.65 -25.43 4.57
C GLN A 114 6.86 -25.01 6.04
N GLY A 115 5.97 -24.20 6.62
CA GLY A 115 6.08 -23.70 7.98
C GLY A 115 7.06 -22.53 8.13
N LEU A 116 7.46 -21.88 7.04
CA LEU A 116 8.36 -20.73 7.04
C LEU A 116 7.58 -19.41 6.96
N ARG A 117 8.09 -18.39 7.66
CA ARG A 117 7.64 -17.00 7.49
C ARG A 117 8.09 -16.47 6.13
N PHE A 118 7.41 -15.46 5.61
CA PHE A 118 7.64 -14.93 4.26
C PHE A 118 8.91 -14.06 4.20
N GLY A 119 9.84 -14.38 3.31
CA GLY A 119 11.09 -13.62 3.19
C GLY A 119 10.96 -12.41 2.27
N ILE A 120 9.99 -12.44 1.35
CA ILE A 120 9.73 -11.36 0.40
C ILE A 120 8.25 -11.13 0.35
N VAL A 121 7.84 -9.89 0.57
CA VAL A 121 6.46 -9.42 0.44
C VAL A 121 6.41 -8.39 -0.67
N VAL A 122 5.38 -8.44 -1.52
CA VAL A 122 5.14 -7.44 -2.56
C VAL A 122 3.68 -7.01 -2.51
N ASP A 123 3.45 -5.71 -2.53
CA ASP A 123 2.16 -5.13 -2.91
C ASP A 123 2.33 -4.06 -3.97
N LYS A 124 1.28 -3.86 -4.76
CA LYS A 124 1.20 -2.77 -5.75
C LYS A 124 -0.10 -2.03 -5.57
N GLY A 125 -0.10 -0.97 -4.78
CA GLY A 125 -1.26 -0.10 -4.56
C GLY A 125 -2.27 -0.62 -3.53
N LEU A 126 -2.03 -1.76 -2.88
CA LEU A 126 -2.95 -2.30 -1.89
C LEU A 126 -3.17 -1.32 -0.72
N ILE A 127 -2.09 -0.78 -0.16
CA ILE A 127 -2.20 0.14 0.97
C ILE A 127 -2.85 1.46 0.53
N ASP A 128 -2.66 1.89 -0.73
CA ASP A 128 -3.39 3.03 -1.31
C ASP A 128 -4.89 2.77 -1.31
N CYS A 129 -5.30 1.57 -1.74
CA CYS A 129 -6.70 1.16 -1.76
C CYS A 129 -7.33 1.19 -0.36
N LEU A 130 -6.66 0.60 0.64
CA LEU A 130 -7.15 0.56 2.03
C LEU A 130 -7.38 1.98 2.59
N LEU A 131 -6.49 2.92 2.30
CA LEU A 131 -6.59 4.31 2.76
C LEU A 131 -7.79 5.07 2.19
N THR A 132 -8.45 4.57 1.14
CA THR A 132 -9.64 5.22 0.57
C THR A 132 -10.93 5.00 1.38
N ALA A 133 -10.89 4.13 2.40
CA ALA A 133 -11.98 3.92 3.35
C ALA A 133 -12.08 5.05 4.38
N ARG A 134 -13.23 5.14 5.06
CA ARG A 134 -13.41 6.08 6.17
C ARG A 134 -12.47 5.76 7.34
N ASP A 135 -12.29 4.48 7.63
CA ASP A 135 -11.37 3.91 8.64
C ASP A 135 -10.05 3.45 8.00
N GLY A 136 -9.66 4.05 6.87
CA GLY A 136 -8.55 3.58 6.06
C GLY A 136 -7.20 3.57 6.78
N MET A 137 -6.96 4.52 7.69
CA MET A 137 -5.74 4.55 8.50
C MET A 137 -5.64 3.33 9.42
N ASP A 138 -6.75 2.96 10.09
CA ASP A 138 -6.78 1.79 10.98
C ASP A 138 -6.61 0.50 10.19
N ARG A 139 -7.28 0.38 9.03
CA ARG A 139 -7.14 -0.77 8.14
C ARG A 139 -5.73 -0.92 7.59
N ALA A 140 -5.10 0.17 7.17
CA ALA A 140 -3.72 0.16 6.71
C ALA A 140 -2.76 -0.20 7.85
N ALA A 141 -2.97 0.34 9.05
CA ALA A 141 -2.16 0.03 10.22
C ALA A 141 -2.24 -1.45 10.62
N ARG A 142 -3.45 -2.03 10.61
CA ARG A 142 -3.65 -3.47 10.80
C ARG A 142 -2.98 -4.29 9.73
N ALA A 143 -3.12 -3.93 8.46
CA ALA A 143 -2.46 -4.62 7.35
C ALA A 143 -0.94 -4.63 7.51
N ILE A 144 -0.33 -3.49 7.82
CA ILE A 144 1.12 -3.36 8.07
C ILE A 144 1.55 -4.29 9.22
N SER A 145 0.81 -4.28 10.33
CA SER A 145 1.11 -5.12 11.49
C SER A 145 0.98 -6.61 11.18
N ASN A 146 -0.07 -7.00 10.45
CA ASN A 146 -0.31 -8.37 10.02
C ASN A 146 0.78 -8.88 9.08
N VAL A 147 1.23 -8.04 8.14
CA VAL A 147 2.32 -8.37 7.21
C VAL A 147 3.63 -8.51 7.97
N TRP A 148 4.00 -7.50 8.78
CA TRP A 148 5.25 -7.53 9.54
C TRP A 148 5.33 -8.76 10.45
N ALA A 149 4.23 -9.14 11.11
CA ALA A 149 4.19 -10.33 11.97
C ALA A 149 4.51 -11.63 11.22
N ARG A 150 4.23 -11.69 9.91
CA ARG A 150 4.39 -12.88 9.06
C ARG A 150 5.67 -12.88 8.22
N MET A 151 6.41 -11.78 8.23
CA MET A 151 7.71 -11.69 7.60
C MET A 151 8.77 -12.46 8.40
N ALA A 152 9.67 -13.13 7.67
CA ALA A 152 10.91 -13.68 8.21
C ALA A 152 11.86 -12.56 8.64
N THR A 153 12.89 -12.93 9.40
CA THR A 153 13.99 -12.02 9.78
C THR A 153 15.30 -12.72 9.43
N PRO A 154 16.09 -12.21 8.46
CA PRO A 154 15.79 -11.05 7.64
C PRO A 154 14.64 -11.30 6.64
N GLY A 155 13.89 -10.25 6.30
CA GLY A 155 12.88 -10.28 5.24
C GLY A 155 12.64 -8.89 4.66
N VAL A 156 12.17 -8.80 3.42
CA VAL A 156 11.90 -7.53 2.73
C VAL A 156 10.44 -7.40 2.31
N TRP A 157 9.87 -6.21 2.46
CA TRP A 157 8.62 -5.83 1.83
C TRP A 157 8.86 -4.73 0.80
N LEU A 158 8.48 -5.01 -0.45
CA LEU A 158 8.42 -4.10 -1.58
C LEU A 158 6.98 -3.59 -1.72
N SER A 159 6.68 -2.42 -1.17
CA SER A 159 5.36 -1.79 -1.37
C SER A 159 5.45 -0.71 -2.44
N VAL A 160 4.57 -0.78 -3.44
CA VAL A 160 4.49 0.24 -4.51
C VAL A 160 3.27 1.11 -4.28
N SER A 161 3.46 2.42 -4.31
CA SER A 161 2.38 3.40 -4.07
C SER A 161 2.55 4.64 -4.93
N HIS A 162 1.45 5.29 -5.28
CA HIS A 162 1.48 6.65 -5.87
C HIS A 162 1.79 7.72 -4.82
N SER A 163 1.65 7.43 -3.53
CA SER A 163 1.91 8.40 -2.48
C SER A 163 3.42 8.62 -2.28
N PRO A 164 3.89 9.87 -2.26
CA PRO A 164 5.28 10.20 -1.97
C PRO A 164 5.67 9.87 -0.52
N PRO A 165 6.98 9.83 -0.19
CA PRO A 165 7.43 9.45 1.14
C PRO A 165 6.95 10.38 2.25
N ALA A 166 6.69 11.65 1.94
CA ALA A 166 6.13 12.61 2.88
C ALA A 166 4.79 12.15 3.49
N ASP A 167 3.99 11.42 2.72
CA ASP A 167 2.69 10.92 3.17
C ASP A 167 2.77 9.48 3.69
N ARG A 168 3.61 8.65 3.06
CA ARG A 168 3.59 7.20 3.26
C ARG A 168 4.53 6.70 4.35
N ARG A 169 5.65 7.39 4.57
CA ARG A 169 6.71 6.94 5.49
C ARG A 169 6.21 6.82 6.92
N ASP A 170 5.48 7.82 7.40
CA ASP A 170 4.97 7.84 8.76
C ASP A 170 3.95 6.72 8.98
N LEU A 171 3.11 6.44 7.99
CA LEU A 171 2.22 5.28 8.04
C LEU A 171 3.02 3.98 8.24
N TYR A 172 4.04 3.69 7.42
CA TYR A 172 4.81 2.44 7.56
C TYR A 172 5.63 2.33 8.84
N THR A 173 6.04 3.45 9.43
CA THR A 173 6.93 3.47 10.61
C THR A 173 6.17 3.66 11.93
N GLN A 174 4.96 4.23 11.90
CA GLN A 174 4.17 4.54 13.09
C GLN A 174 2.89 3.70 13.21
N ALA A 175 2.43 3.04 12.13
CA ALA A 175 1.19 2.26 12.07
C ALA A 175 0.99 1.29 13.26
N ALA A 176 2.07 0.68 13.73
CA ALA A 176 2.00 -0.37 14.76
C ALA A 176 1.94 0.17 16.20
N ALA A 177 2.03 1.49 16.41
CA ALA A 177 1.94 2.07 17.74
C ALA A 177 0.49 2.26 18.23
N VAL A 178 -0.51 2.18 17.33
CA VAL A 178 -1.84 2.73 17.58
C VAL A 178 -2.87 1.69 18.06
N GLU A 179 -2.75 0.41 17.70
CA GLU A 179 -3.71 -0.62 18.13
C GLU A 179 -3.16 -1.46 19.30
N ALA A 180 -3.70 -1.20 20.50
CA ALA A 180 -3.88 -2.15 21.61
C ALA A 180 -2.69 -3.07 22.00
N GLY A 181 -1.51 -2.50 22.22
CA GLY A 181 -0.40 -3.22 22.88
C GLY A 181 0.38 -4.18 21.97
N ALA A 182 0.19 -4.09 20.65
CA ALA A 182 1.10 -4.71 19.70
C ALA A 182 2.46 -3.99 19.72
N SER A 183 3.54 -4.77 19.58
CA SER A 183 4.89 -4.22 19.44
C SER A 183 4.94 -3.31 18.20
N SER A 184 5.52 -2.12 18.35
CA SER A 184 5.87 -1.26 17.22
C SER A 184 6.62 -2.07 16.16
N VAL A 185 6.21 -1.97 14.88
CA VAL A 185 6.97 -2.52 13.76
C VAL A 185 8.32 -1.81 13.71
N TYR A 186 9.37 -2.59 13.61
CA TYR A 186 10.72 -2.11 13.42
C TYR A 186 11.21 -2.55 12.06
N TRP A 187 11.76 -1.60 11.32
CA TRP A 187 12.43 -1.82 10.05
C TRP A 187 13.92 -1.57 10.26
N HIS A 188 14.75 -2.59 10.08
CA HIS A 188 16.20 -2.48 10.13
C HIS A 188 16.73 -1.50 9.08
N ASP A 189 16.13 -1.50 7.89
CA ASP A 189 16.43 -0.58 6.82
C ASP A 189 15.14 -0.17 6.10
N PHE A 190 15.07 1.10 5.68
CA PHE A 190 13.91 1.70 5.02
C PHE A 190 14.42 2.59 3.87
N GLN A 191 14.26 2.12 2.64
CA GLN A 191 14.69 2.83 1.44
C GLN A 191 13.51 3.14 0.54
N VAL A 192 13.60 4.20 -0.26
CA VAL A 192 12.59 4.51 -1.26
C VAL A 192 13.24 4.80 -2.60
N LYS A 193 12.65 4.25 -3.67
CA LYS A 193 12.98 4.62 -5.04
C LYS A 193 11.77 5.27 -5.69
N ARG A 194 12.01 6.34 -6.44
CA ARG A 194 11.05 6.92 -7.38
C ARG A 194 11.09 6.12 -8.68
N VAL A 195 9.92 5.78 -9.21
CA VAL A 195 9.75 5.17 -10.53
C VAL A 195 9.06 6.22 -11.40
N LEU A 196 9.73 6.64 -12.46
CA LEU A 196 9.06 7.37 -13.54
C LEU A 196 8.39 6.34 -14.43
N LEU A 197 7.07 6.37 -14.45
CA LEU A 197 6.24 5.52 -15.28
C LEU A 197 6.22 6.08 -16.71
N PRO A 198 6.08 5.24 -17.74
CA PRO A 198 5.76 5.73 -19.07
C PRO A 198 4.52 6.62 -18.99
N ALA A 199 4.42 7.64 -19.85
CA ALA A 199 3.25 8.51 -19.90
C ALA A 199 1.97 7.66 -19.98
N LEU A 200 1.23 7.61 -18.88
CA LEU A 200 0.01 6.84 -18.75
C LEU A 200 -1.09 7.57 -19.52
N GLU A 201 -1.58 6.98 -20.60
CA GLU A 201 -3.02 7.06 -20.82
C GLU A 201 -3.63 6.20 -19.72
N TYR A 202 -4.41 6.80 -18.82
CA TYR A 202 -5.01 6.13 -17.67
C TYR A 202 -5.91 4.99 -18.16
N SER A 203 -5.33 3.80 -18.34
CA SER A 203 -6.01 2.61 -18.83
C SER A 203 -5.70 1.45 -17.91
N ALA A 204 -6.75 0.78 -17.43
CA ALA A 204 -6.65 -0.44 -16.67
C ALA A 204 -6.08 -1.63 -17.48
N THR A 205 -5.89 -1.46 -18.79
CA THR A 205 -5.39 -2.51 -19.67
C THR A 205 -3.89 -2.32 -19.89
N THR A 206 -3.08 -3.19 -19.28
CA THR A 206 -1.63 -3.35 -19.50
C THR A 206 -0.77 -2.12 -19.23
N ALA A 207 0.25 -2.29 -18.37
CA ALA A 207 1.33 -1.32 -18.25
C ALA A 207 1.81 -0.86 -19.62
N VAL A 208 1.68 0.43 -19.91
CA VAL A 208 2.05 1.01 -21.21
C VAL A 208 3.48 0.58 -21.55
N PRO A 209 3.74 -0.02 -22.73
CA PRO A 209 5.09 -0.41 -23.12
C PRO A 209 6.03 0.78 -23.10
N GLY A 210 7.12 0.70 -22.34
CA GLY A 210 8.06 1.80 -22.17
C GLY A 210 9.11 1.50 -21.10
N ALA A 211 10.22 2.23 -21.13
CA ALA A 211 11.27 2.09 -20.14
C ALA A 211 10.90 2.87 -18.86
N GLU A 212 10.76 2.17 -17.74
CA GLU A 212 10.67 2.78 -16.41
C GLU A 212 12.06 3.23 -15.95
N VAL A 213 12.14 4.44 -15.38
CA VAL A 213 13.39 5.00 -14.85
C VAL A 213 13.33 5.04 -13.32
N LEU A 214 14.26 4.35 -12.69
CA LEU A 214 14.42 4.32 -11.24
C LEU A 214 15.35 5.43 -10.77
N GLN A 215 14.96 6.12 -9.70
CA GLN A 215 15.77 7.13 -9.05
C GLN A 215 15.78 6.92 -7.54
N ASP A 216 16.97 7.01 -6.93
CA ASP A 216 17.11 6.94 -5.49
C ASP A 216 16.54 8.21 -4.84
N ILE A 217 15.79 8.03 -3.76
CA ILE A 217 15.33 9.14 -2.93
C ILE A 217 16.13 9.11 -1.64
N ASN A 218 16.88 10.17 -1.39
CA ASN A 218 17.44 10.39 -0.08
C ASN A 218 16.37 10.98 0.84
N LEU A 219 15.96 10.21 1.85
CA LEU A 219 14.90 10.60 2.77
C LEU A 219 15.27 11.82 3.63
N SER A 220 16.56 12.16 3.78
CA SER A 220 16.96 13.41 4.43
C SER A 220 16.58 14.65 3.62
N ASP A 221 16.46 14.52 2.31
CA ASP A 221 16.18 15.64 1.39
C ASP A 221 14.69 15.97 1.35
N LEU A 222 13.86 15.08 1.92
CA LEU A 222 12.41 15.24 2.10
C LEU A 222 12.03 15.69 3.52
N ALA A 223 13.01 15.96 4.39
CA ALA A 223 12.71 16.57 5.69
C ALA A 223 12.04 17.93 5.46
N PRO A 224 10.97 18.27 6.22
CA PRO A 224 10.35 19.58 6.10
C PRO A 224 11.40 20.67 6.31
N LYS A 225 11.35 21.73 5.49
CA LYS A 225 12.32 22.82 5.58
C LYS A 225 12.29 23.38 7.01
N PRO A 226 13.43 23.81 7.58
CA PRO A 226 13.46 24.38 8.92
C PRO A 226 12.42 25.50 9.03
N GLY A 227 11.42 25.32 9.90
CA GLY A 227 10.30 26.24 10.11
C GLY A 227 8.91 25.67 9.83
N GLU A 228 8.75 24.69 8.95
CA GLU A 228 7.42 24.12 8.63
C GLU A 228 6.94 23.10 9.67
N GLY A 229 7.86 22.39 10.32
CA GLY A 229 7.54 21.47 11.44
C GLY A 229 7.30 22.16 12.78
N ASP A 230 7.71 23.43 12.92
CA ASP A 230 7.58 24.20 14.17
C ASP A 230 6.16 24.73 14.37
N GLU A 231 5.41 24.97 13.29
CA GLU A 231 4.01 25.37 13.36
C GLU A 231 3.11 24.22 13.85
N LEU A 232 3.35 23.00 13.34
CA LEU A 232 2.63 21.80 13.78
C LEU A 232 2.94 21.45 15.24
N ARG A 233 4.22 21.56 15.65
CA ARG A 233 4.62 21.41 17.08
C ARG A 233 4.05 22.51 17.97
N ARG A 234 4.00 23.77 17.50
CA ARG A 234 3.37 24.88 18.25
C ARG A 234 1.87 24.70 18.40
N LEU A 235 1.17 24.25 17.36
CA LEU A 235 -0.26 23.95 17.40
C LEU A 235 -0.57 22.79 18.36
N MET A 236 0.29 21.78 18.42
CA MET A 236 0.16 20.69 19.39
C MET A 236 0.49 21.12 20.84
N GLN A 237 1.43 22.05 21.05
CA GLN A 237 1.76 22.58 22.38
C GLN A 237 0.75 23.62 22.89
N GLN A 238 0.11 24.39 22.02
CA GLN A 238 -0.94 25.35 22.39
C GLN A 238 -2.23 24.65 22.87
N GLY A 239 -2.45 23.38 22.51
CA GLY A 239 -3.55 22.55 23.02
C GLY A 239 -3.37 22.03 24.45
N GLN A 240 -2.18 22.15 25.06
CA GLN A 240 -1.88 21.62 26.40
C GLN A 240 -1.76 22.70 27.50
N GLY A 241 -1.97 23.97 27.18
CA GLY A 241 -1.65 25.10 28.07
C GLY A 241 -2.80 25.69 28.90
N GLN A 242 -4.04 25.21 28.79
CA GLN A 242 -5.18 25.83 29.51
C GLN A 242 -6.09 24.81 30.21
N GLN A 243 -5.59 24.10 31.22
CA GLN A 243 -6.43 23.69 32.36
C GLN A 243 -5.59 23.72 33.64
N GLY A 244 -5.80 24.76 34.43
CA GLY A 244 -5.20 24.92 35.75
C GLY A 244 -5.93 26.00 36.54
N GLN A 245 -7.13 25.69 37.01
CA GLN A 245 -7.66 26.10 38.33
C GLN A 245 -9.00 25.40 38.60
N GLU A 246 -9.00 24.55 39.62
CA GLU A 246 -10.15 23.79 40.13
C GLU A 246 -11.16 24.70 40.85
N GLN A 247 -12.46 24.44 40.66
CA GLN A 247 -13.48 24.65 41.69
C GLN A 247 -14.62 23.63 41.53
N GLN A 248 -15.04 23.10 42.68
CA GLN A 248 -15.95 21.96 42.88
C GLN A 248 -17.38 22.25 42.41
N GLN A 249 -18.00 21.28 41.70
CA GLN A 249 -19.34 20.68 41.95
C GLN A 249 -20.02 20.19 40.66
N GLN A 250 -20.64 18.99 40.77
CA GLN A 250 -21.45 18.22 39.80
C GLN A 250 -20.72 17.50 38.64
N PRO A 251 -21.13 16.27 38.28
CA PRO A 251 -20.45 15.47 37.25
C PRO A 251 -20.73 16.04 35.86
N PRO A 252 -19.72 16.44 35.07
CA PRO A 252 -19.95 16.94 33.73
C PRO A 252 -20.07 15.79 32.72
N LYS A 253 -20.91 16.02 31.71
CA LYS A 253 -21.13 15.16 30.54
C LYS A 253 -19.81 14.89 29.79
N GLN A 254 -19.76 13.74 29.13
CA GLN A 254 -18.67 13.27 28.26
C GLN A 254 -17.96 14.42 27.51
N PRO A 255 -16.62 14.51 27.57
CA PRO A 255 -15.90 15.50 26.77
C PRO A 255 -16.08 15.18 25.28
N GLN A 256 -16.60 16.14 24.52
CA GLN A 256 -16.57 16.11 23.07
C GLN A 256 -15.11 16.10 22.64
N LEU A 257 -14.68 14.99 22.03
CA LEU A 257 -13.37 14.86 21.40
C LEU A 257 -13.24 15.94 20.32
N LEU A 258 -12.26 16.83 20.51
CA LEU A 258 -11.82 17.77 19.50
C LEU A 258 -11.25 16.95 18.33
N GLU A 259 -11.95 16.94 17.19
CA GLU A 259 -11.52 16.24 15.98
C GLU A 259 -10.17 16.76 15.49
N TYR A 260 -9.13 15.94 15.61
CA TYR A 260 -7.87 16.12 14.90
C TYR A 260 -8.06 15.57 13.48
N GLN A 261 -8.11 16.43 12.46
CA GLN A 261 -8.32 16.04 11.06
C GLN A 261 -7.08 16.25 10.16
N PRO A 262 -6.15 15.28 10.10
CA PRO A 262 -5.18 15.19 8.99
C PRO A 262 -5.81 14.58 7.71
N ALA A 263 -6.90 13.83 7.86
CA ALA A 263 -7.56 13.07 6.79
C ALA A 263 -8.29 13.95 5.74
N ALA A 264 -8.60 15.21 6.07
CA ALA A 264 -9.42 16.07 5.22
C ALA A 264 -8.72 16.48 3.91
N ARG A 265 -7.40 16.66 3.92
CA ARG A 265 -6.65 17.08 2.71
C ARG A 265 -6.48 15.94 1.70
N TYR A 266 -6.23 14.72 2.17
CA TYR A 266 -6.08 13.54 1.31
C TYR A 266 -7.45 13.08 0.76
N GLN A 267 -8.48 13.03 1.61
CA GLN A 267 -9.84 12.70 1.14
C GLN A 267 -10.38 13.75 0.17
N ALA A 268 -10.15 15.05 0.39
CA ALA A 268 -10.60 16.08 -0.54
C ALA A 268 -9.91 15.95 -1.90
N ARG A 269 -8.57 15.85 -1.95
CA ARG A 269 -7.80 15.80 -3.22
C ARG A 269 -8.08 14.55 -4.07
N VAL A 270 -8.23 13.39 -3.45
CA VAL A 270 -8.57 12.15 -4.17
C VAL A 270 -10.03 12.16 -4.65
N LEU A 271 -10.96 12.73 -3.87
CA LEU A 271 -12.37 12.77 -4.25
C LEU A 271 -12.68 13.85 -5.32
N GLU A 272 -11.92 14.93 -5.38
CA GLU A 272 -12.09 16.01 -6.36
C GLU A 272 -11.59 15.59 -7.75
N GLY A 273 -10.40 14.98 -7.84
CA GLY A 273 -9.87 14.45 -9.10
C GLY A 273 -10.71 13.33 -9.73
N LEU A 274 -11.39 12.52 -8.91
CA LEU A 274 -12.25 11.43 -9.39
C LEU A 274 -13.65 11.90 -9.84
N ARG A 275 -14.09 13.11 -9.45
CA ARG A 275 -15.39 13.67 -9.86
C ARG A 275 -15.35 14.28 -11.26
N GLU A 276 -14.21 14.84 -11.66
CA GLU A 276 -14.06 15.51 -12.97
C GLU A 276 -13.81 14.53 -14.13
N ALA A 277 -13.23 13.36 -13.84
CA ALA A 277 -13.08 12.27 -14.81
C ALA A 277 -14.42 11.68 -15.31
N GLY A 278 -15.55 12.00 -14.66
CA GLY A 278 -16.90 11.55 -15.03
C GLY A 278 -17.84 12.64 -15.57
N GLY A 279 -17.38 13.89 -15.72
CA GLY A 279 -18.25 15.03 -16.07
C GLY A 279 -17.72 15.83 -17.24
N GLY A 280 -18.53 15.96 -18.31
CA GLY A 280 -18.20 16.73 -19.50
C GLY A 280 -17.80 18.18 -19.21
N ARG A 281 -16.84 18.65 -20.02
CA ARG A 281 -16.17 19.96 -20.01
C ARG A 281 -17.06 21.14 -19.61
N HIS A 282 -16.58 21.94 -18.67
CA HIS A 282 -16.87 23.38 -18.61
C HIS A 282 -15.62 24.16 -18.19
N GLU A 283 -15.26 25.16 -19.00
CA GLU A 283 -14.18 26.12 -18.75
C GLU A 283 -14.57 27.11 -17.64
N ALA A 284 -13.71 27.31 -16.63
CA ALA A 284 -13.57 28.59 -15.94
C ALA A 284 -12.28 28.70 -15.09
N ALA A 285 -11.56 29.80 -15.34
CA ALA A 285 -10.62 30.56 -14.50
C ALA A 285 -9.35 29.89 -13.95
N ALA A 286 -8.21 30.50 -14.31
CA ALA A 286 -6.88 30.22 -13.79
C ALA A 286 -6.72 30.73 -12.35
N ASP A 287 -6.89 29.83 -11.39
CA ASP A 287 -6.28 29.90 -10.06
C ASP A 287 -5.39 28.64 -9.91
N GLU A 288 -4.30 28.76 -9.14
CA GLU A 288 -3.20 27.80 -9.01
C GLU A 288 -3.63 26.34 -9.09
N ASP A 289 -3.09 25.63 -10.08
CA ASP A 289 -3.44 24.25 -10.41
C ASP A 289 -3.16 23.31 -9.22
N PRO A 290 -4.19 22.81 -8.52
CA PRO A 290 -4.02 21.86 -7.43
C PRO A 290 -3.47 20.50 -7.89
N MET A 291 -3.35 20.26 -9.21
CA MET A 291 -2.75 19.08 -9.83
C MET A 291 -1.23 19.14 -9.99
N ALA A 292 -0.56 20.24 -9.64
CA ALA A 292 0.89 20.38 -9.90
C ALA A 292 1.76 19.27 -9.28
N ASP A 293 1.28 18.62 -8.21
CA ASP A 293 1.97 17.54 -7.49
C ASP A 293 1.36 16.13 -7.66
N PHE A 294 0.13 15.98 -8.19
CA PHE A 294 -0.40 14.65 -8.51
C PHE A 294 0.01 14.29 -9.93
N ARG A 295 1.13 13.59 -10.04
CA ARG A 295 1.62 13.14 -11.34
C ARG A 295 1.32 11.68 -11.55
N ASP A 296 0.44 11.40 -12.50
CA ASP A 296 0.12 10.05 -12.96
C ASP A 296 1.33 9.30 -13.54
N ASP A 297 2.44 10.01 -13.81
CA ASP A 297 3.69 9.45 -14.32
C ASP A 297 4.71 9.04 -13.23
N VAL A 298 4.33 9.06 -11.94
CA VAL A 298 5.22 8.68 -10.84
C VAL A 298 4.61 7.65 -9.90
N ALA A 299 5.41 6.65 -9.55
CA ALA A 299 5.19 5.77 -8.41
C ALA A 299 6.43 5.72 -7.51
N TYR A 300 6.26 5.20 -6.30
CA TYR A 300 7.31 5.03 -5.31
C TYR A 300 7.36 3.58 -4.87
N ILE A 301 8.56 2.99 -4.84
CA ILE A 301 8.81 1.66 -4.28
C ILE A 301 9.47 1.84 -2.92
N TYR A 302 8.78 1.42 -1.87
CA TYR A 302 9.25 1.38 -0.50
C TYR A 302 9.86 0.01 -0.23
N PHE A 303 11.12 0.00 0.19
CA PHE A 303 11.89 -1.19 0.57
C PHE A 303 12.01 -1.20 2.08
N MET A 304 11.31 -2.13 2.72
CA MET A 304 11.24 -2.23 4.18
C MET A 304 11.86 -3.55 4.62
N ILE A 305 13.04 -3.49 5.25
CA ILE A 305 13.76 -4.68 5.73
C ILE A 305 13.44 -4.91 7.20
N LYS A 306 12.95 -6.09 7.53
CA LYS A 306 12.74 -6.57 8.90
C LYS A 306 13.96 -7.32 9.39
#